data_AF-F2F1L3-F1
#
_entry.id   AF-F2F1L3-F1
#
_cell.length_a   1.000
_cell.length_b   1.000
_cell.length_c   1.000
_cell.angle_alpha   90.00
_cell.angle_beta   90.00
_cell.angle_gamma   90.00
#
_symmetry.space_group_name_H-M   'P 1'
#
loop_
_entity.id
_entity.type
_entity.pdbx_description
1 polymer ?
#
loop_
_entity_poly.entity_id
_entity_poly.type
_entity_poly.pdbx_seq_one_letter_code
_entity_poly.pdbx_strand_id
1 'polypeptide(L)'
;MKKVFAIIAVVFIVSIPMIEWLLTNPSNSLELMQTLRNAENPESLFMDENNFDADSVEYIQEEFSPNMVKQFTILEFDEKSFLIQTTPGTTKWEIINIEELPKEIREYFLSQK
;
A
#
# COMPACT_ATOMS: atom_id res chain seq x y z
N MET A 1 -31.25 -30.63 -5.41
CA MET A 1 -30.00 -31.03 -4.73
C MET A 1 -28.76 -30.79 -5.58
N LYS A 2 -28.59 -31.42 -6.77
CA LYS A 2 -27.40 -31.21 -7.62
C LYS A 2 -27.11 -29.75 -8.00
N LYS A 3 -28.14 -28.96 -8.34
CA LYS A 3 -27.99 -27.53 -8.66
C LYS A 3 -27.54 -26.69 -7.44
N VAL A 4 -28.00 -27.03 -6.24
CA VAL A 4 -27.61 -26.35 -5.00
C VAL A 4 -26.15 -26.66 -4.66
N PHE A 5 -25.73 -27.93 -4.80
CA PHE A 5 -24.32 -28.32 -4.67
C PHE A 5 -23.41 -27.62 -5.68
N ALA A 6 -23.84 -27.48 -6.94
CA ALA A 6 -23.09 -26.76 -7.96
C ALA A 6 -22.94 -25.27 -7.61
N ILE A 7 -24.00 -24.62 -7.11
CA ILE A 7 -23.94 -23.21 -6.68
C ILE A 7 -22.98 -23.04 -5.50
N ILE A 8 -23.06 -23.92 -4.50
CA ILE A 8 -22.14 -23.88 -3.34
C ILE A 8 -20.68 -24.07 -3.80
N ALA A 9 -20.41 -25.03 -4.69
CA ALA A 9 -19.07 -25.25 -5.22
C ALA A 9 -18.54 -24.02 -5.98
N VAL A 10 -19.38 -23.37 -6.79
CA VAL A 10 -19.00 -22.14 -7.50
C VAL A 10 -18.68 -21.00 -6.53
N VAL A 11 -19.47 -20.84 -5.45
CA VAL A 11 -19.19 -19.82 -4.43
C VAL A 11 -17.82 -20.04 -3.80
N PHE A 12 -17.48 -21.27 -3.41
CA PHE A 12 -16.17 -21.56 -2.81
C PHE A 12 -15.00 -21.34 -3.78
N ILE A 13 -15.14 -21.75 -5.04
CA ILE A 13 -14.10 -21.56 -6.06
C ILE A 13 -13.79 -20.07 -6.28
N VAL A 14 -14.81 -19.21 -6.20
CA VAL A 14 -14.63 -17.76 -6.38
C VAL A 14 -14.17 -17.09 -5.08
N SER A 15 -14.67 -17.53 -3.92
CA SER A 15 -14.39 -16.86 -2.64
C SER A 15 -13.00 -17.17 -2.10
N ILE A 16 -12.46 -18.39 -2.31
CA ILE A 16 -11.14 -18.78 -1.77
C ILE A 16 -10.02 -17.87 -2.29
N PRO A 17 -9.84 -17.67 -3.61
CA PRO A 17 -8.81 -16.77 -4.13
C PRO A 17 -9.01 -15.32 -3.67
N MET A 18 -10.26 -14.88 -3.56
CA MET A 18 -10.59 -13.52 -3.11
C MET A 18 -10.21 -13.31 -1.64
N ILE A 19 -10.47 -14.30 -0.78
CA ILE A 19 -10.08 -14.28 0.64
C ILE A 19 -8.56 -14.33 0.77
N GLU A 20 -7.89 -15.20 0.01
CA GLU A 20 -6.42 -15.27 0.00
C GLU A 20 -5.80 -13.93 -0.42
N TRP A 21 -6.31 -13.30 -1.48
CA TRP A 21 -5.85 -12.00 -1.92
C TRP A 21 -6.03 -10.92 -0.85
N LEU A 22 -7.21 -10.86 -0.21
CA LEU A 22 -7.53 -9.90 0.84
C LEU A 22 -6.65 -10.05 2.10
N LEU A 23 -6.18 -11.27 2.39
CA LEU A 23 -5.34 -11.56 3.56
C LEU A 23 -3.84 -11.34 3.30
N THR A 24 -3.41 -11.45 2.05
CA THR A 24 -1.99 -11.39 1.68
C THR A 24 -1.55 -10.03 1.15
N ASN A 25 -2.48 -9.22 0.63
CA ASN A 25 -2.16 -7.93 0.04
C ASN A 25 -2.54 -6.79 1.01
N PRO A 26 -1.56 -5.98 1.44
CA PRO A 26 -1.86 -4.85 2.31
C PRO A 26 -2.73 -3.83 1.57
N SER A 27 -3.81 -3.39 2.21
CA SER A 27 -4.79 -2.47 1.62
C SER A 27 -4.55 -0.99 1.97
N ASN A 28 -3.68 -0.73 2.95
CA ASN A 28 -3.37 0.60 3.45
C ASN A 28 -1.96 0.65 4.05
N SER A 29 -1.45 1.85 4.33
CA SER A 29 -0.07 2.03 4.80
C SER A 29 0.23 1.40 6.16
N LEU A 30 -0.77 1.24 7.03
CA LEU A 30 -0.58 0.58 8.32
C LEU A 30 -0.41 -0.94 8.14
N GLU A 31 -1.26 -1.55 7.31
CA GLU A 31 -1.13 -2.95 6.93
C GLU A 31 0.18 -3.19 6.17
N LEU A 32 0.55 -2.32 5.23
CA LEU A 32 1.80 -2.45 4.49
C LEU A 32 3.01 -2.45 5.42
N MET A 33 3.06 -1.52 6.39
CA MET A 33 4.13 -1.48 7.39
C MET A 33 4.18 -2.79 8.20
N GLN A 34 3.04 -3.29 8.66
CA GLN A 34 2.97 -4.54 9.43
C GLN A 34 3.37 -5.75 8.59
N THR A 35 2.95 -5.83 7.34
CA THR A 35 3.31 -6.90 6.41
C THR A 35 4.80 -6.85 6.11
N LEU A 36 5.35 -5.68 5.79
CA LEU A 36 6.77 -5.48 5.49
C LEU A 36 7.67 -5.93 6.65
N ARG A 37 7.28 -5.64 7.90
CA ARG A 37 8.00 -6.10 9.09
C ARG A 37 8.13 -7.62 9.16
N ASN A 38 7.04 -8.31 8.90
CA ASN A 38 6.93 -9.75 9.12
C ASN A 38 7.21 -10.56 7.84
N ALA A 39 7.54 -9.90 6.73
CA ALA A 39 7.73 -10.56 5.46
C ALA A 39 9.03 -11.36 5.45
N GLU A 40 8.92 -12.67 5.21
CA GLU A 40 10.07 -13.54 4.93
C GLU A 40 10.67 -13.25 3.55
N ASN A 41 9.85 -12.79 2.60
CA ASN A 41 10.26 -12.36 1.26
C ASN A 41 9.73 -10.95 0.96
N PRO A 42 10.36 -9.89 1.51
CA PRO A 42 9.88 -8.52 1.35
C PRO A 42 9.93 -8.00 -0.09
N GLU A 43 10.80 -8.56 -0.95
CA GLU A 43 10.88 -8.25 -2.39
C GLU A 43 9.52 -8.41 -3.09
N SER A 44 8.73 -9.41 -2.69
CA SER A 44 7.40 -9.68 -3.25
C SER A 44 6.36 -8.60 -3.00
N LEU A 45 6.61 -7.65 -2.09
CA LEU A 45 5.74 -6.51 -1.83
C LEU A 45 6.00 -5.35 -2.80
N PHE A 46 7.08 -5.39 -3.58
CA PHE A 46 7.43 -4.37 -4.55
C PHE A 46 6.80 -4.69 -5.91
N MET A 47 6.25 -3.67 -6.56
CA MET A 47 5.67 -3.83 -7.91
C MET A 47 6.75 -4.12 -8.96
N ASP A 48 7.96 -3.59 -8.75
CA ASP A 48 9.16 -3.85 -9.55
C ASP A 48 10.29 -4.21 -8.59
N GLU A 49 10.82 -5.42 -8.73
CA GLU A 49 11.89 -5.97 -7.90
C GLU A 49 13.18 -5.11 -7.97
N ASN A 50 13.39 -4.35 -9.05
CA ASN A 50 14.55 -3.46 -9.16
C ASN A 50 14.50 -2.27 -8.17
N ASN A 51 13.33 -1.97 -7.61
CA ASN A 51 13.16 -0.95 -6.57
C ASN A 51 13.43 -1.48 -5.16
N PHE A 52 13.72 -2.77 -5.01
CA PHE A 52 14.05 -3.36 -3.72
C PHE A 52 15.41 -2.87 -3.24
N ASP A 53 15.42 -2.25 -2.06
CA ASP A 53 16.62 -1.85 -1.35
C ASP A 53 16.71 -2.62 -0.03
N ALA A 54 17.61 -3.59 0.03
CA ALA A 54 17.75 -4.51 1.15
C ALA A 54 18.07 -3.76 2.46
N ASP A 55 18.97 -2.77 2.40
CA ASP A 55 19.42 -2.03 3.59
C ASP A 55 18.26 -1.21 4.20
N SER A 56 17.45 -0.55 3.35
CA SER A 56 16.26 0.18 3.81
C SER A 56 15.20 -0.75 4.39
N VAL A 57 14.99 -1.92 3.79
CA VAL A 57 14.01 -2.90 4.27
C VAL A 57 14.44 -3.51 5.61
N GLU A 58 15.70 -3.91 5.73
CA GLU A 58 16.27 -4.45 6.98
C GLU A 58 16.11 -3.45 8.12
N TYR A 59 16.44 -2.17 7.88
CA TYR A 59 16.26 -1.11 8.87
C TYR A 59 14.80 -1.00 9.36
N ILE A 60 13.82 -1.05 8.44
CA ILE A 60 12.40 -0.98 8.80
C ILE A 60 11.96 -2.20 9.62
N GLN A 61 12.49 -3.39 9.31
CA GLN A 61 12.16 -4.63 10.02
C GLN A 61 12.75 -4.65 11.44
N GLU A 62 13.97 -4.14 11.63
CA GLU A 62 14.65 -4.06 12.93
C GLU A 62 14.08 -2.95 13.83
N GLU A 63 13.97 -1.72 13.30
CA GLU A 63 13.57 -0.52 14.05
C GLU A 63 12.04 -0.30 14.05
N PHE A 64 11.25 -1.38 14.02
CA PHE A 64 9.79 -1.41 13.77
C PHE A 64 8.87 -0.54 14.68
N SER A 65 9.41 0.34 15.51
CA SER A 65 8.65 1.32 16.29
C SER A 65 8.72 2.72 15.65
N PRO A 66 8.12 2.97 14.46
CA PRO A 66 8.12 4.31 13.90
C PRO A 66 7.32 5.25 14.81
N ASN A 67 7.80 6.48 14.95
CA ASN A 67 7.09 7.51 15.71
C ASN A 67 5.68 7.80 15.14
N MET A 68 5.48 7.57 13.84
CA MET A 68 4.22 7.83 13.15
C MET A 68 4.16 7.11 11.80
N VAL A 69 2.97 6.64 11.44
CA VAL A 69 2.64 6.16 10.09
C VAL A 69 1.75 7.19 9.42
N LYS A 70 2.10 7.60 8.20
CA LYS A 70 1.27 8.51 7.38
C LYS A 70 0.96 7.86 6.05
N GLN A 71 -0.19 8.19 5.49
CA GLN A 71 -0.59 7.81 4.14
C GLN A 71 -0.77 9.06 3.30
N PHE A 72 -0.16 9.08 2.12
CA PHE A 72 -0.20 10.24 1.23
C PHE A 72 -0.57 9.83 -0.19
N THR A 73 -1.22 10.76 -0.90
CA THR A 73 -1.40 10.71 -2.34
C THR A 73 -0.83 12.00 -2.91
N ILE A 74 0.04 11.87 -3.93
CA ILE A 74 0.55 13.02 -4.67
C ILE A 74 -0.26 13.14 -5.96
N LEU A 75 -0.85 14.31 -6.19
CA LEU A 75 -1.51 14.66 -7.45
C LEU A 75 -0.65 15.68 -8.17
N GLU A 76 -0.11 15.31 -9.33
CA GLU A 76 0.73 16.17 -10.16
C GLU A 76 -0.06 16.75 -11.33
N PHE A 77 0.05 18.07 -11.50
CA PHE A 77 -0.45 18.84 -12.64
C PHE A 77 0.71 19.60 -13.29
N ASP A 78 0.49 20.13 -14.49
CA ASP A 78 1.54 20.83 -15.27
C ASP A 78 2.26 21.93 -14.47
N GLU A 79 1.50 22.69 -13.67
CA GLU A 79 2.04 23.83 -12.92
C GLU A 79 2.09 23.63 -11.40
N LYS A 80 1.40 22.61 -10.86
CA LYS A 80 1.22 22.44 -9.41
C LYS A 80 1.21 20.97 -9.04
N SER A 81 1.71 20.65 -7.86
CA SER A 81 1.52 19.32 -7.27
C SER A 81 0.92 19.48 -5.88
N PHE A 82 0.05 18.56 -5.50
CA PHE A 82 -0.60 18.57 -4.19
C PHE A 82 -0.29 17.29 -3.44
N LEU A 83 0.08 17.43 -2.17
CA LEU A 83 0.19 16.33 -1.22
C LEU A 83 -1.12 16.24 -0.44
N ILE A 84 -1.82 15.13 -0.62
CA ILE A 84 -3.05 14.83 0.13
C ILE A 84 -2.69 13.82 1.21
N GLN A 85 -2.79 14.21 2.47
CA GLN A 85 -2.63 13.30 3.59
C GLN A 85 -3.98 12.65 3.92
N THR A 86 -3.99 11.34 4.10
CA THR A 86 -5.17 10.55 4.47
C THR A 86 -4.95 9.74 5.75
N THR A 87 -6.03 9.32 6.38
CA THR A 87 -6.02 8.45 7.56
C THR A 87 -5.45 7.07 7.25
N PRO A 88 -4.34 6.66 7.90
CA PRO A 88 -3.80 5.30 7.73
C PRO A 88 -4.67 4.27 8.46
N GLY A 89 -4.78 3.04 7.94
CA GLY A 89 -5.45 1.93 8.65
C GLY A 89 -6.96 2.03 8.80
N THR A 90 -7.62 2.95 8.10
CA THR A 90 -9.08 3.13 8.16
C THR A 90 -9.77 2.48 6.97
N THR A 91 -10.94 1.86 7.19
CA THR A 91 -11.74 1.23 6.11
C THR A 91 -12.19 2.23 5.04
N LYS A 92 -12.29 3.51 5.41
CA LYS A 92 -12.58 4.61 4.51
C LYS A 92 -11.54 5.70 4.72
N TRP A 93 -10.81 6.05 3.67
CA TRP A 93 -9.86 7.14 3.72
C TRP A 93 -10.57 8.47 3.97
N GLU A 94 -10.13 9.17 5.00
CA GLU A 94 -10.54 10.54 5.29
C GLU A 94 -9.37 11.47 5.01
N ILE A 95 -9.66 12.60 4.37
CA ILE A 95 -8.66 13.63 4.09
C ILE A 95 -8.34 14.33 5.40
N ILE A 96 -7.06 14.26 5.81
CA ILE A 96 -6.54 14.99 6.96
C ILE A 96 -6.13 16.39 6.53
N ASN A 97 -5.41 16.50 5.41
CA ASN A 97 -4.84 17.75 4.93
C ASN A 97 -4.57 17.71 3.43
N ILE A 98 -4.56 18.89 2.79
CA ILE A 98 -4.15 19.09 1.40
C ILE A 98 -3.21 20.30 1.35
N GLU A 99 -2.00 20.09 0.85
CA GLU A 99 -0.99 21.13 0.72
C GLU A 99 -0.42 21.16 -0.70
N GLU A 100 -0.15 22.37 -1.22
CA GLU A 100 0.63 22.53 -2.46
C GLU A 100 2.09 22.22 -2.16
N LEU A 101 2.68 21.30 -2.93
CA LEU A 101 4.08 20.93 -2.77
C LEU A 101 5.00 22.09 -3.18
N PRO A 102 6.06 22.35 -2.40
CA PRO A 102 7.11 23.27 -2.83
C PRO A 102 7.69 22.87 -4.19
N LYS A 103 8.15 23.86 -4.94
CA LYS A 103 8.65 23.68 -6.30
C LYS A 103 9.78 22.64 -6.36
N GLU A 104 10.65 22.61 -5.36
CA GLU A 104 11.79 21.70 -5.26
C GLU A 104 11.33 20.25 -5.11
N ILE A 105 10.30 20.01 -4.30
CA ILE A 105 9.74 18.65 -4.09
C ILE A 105 8.99 18.20 -5.33
N ARG A 106 8.27 19.11 -5.99
CA ARG A 106 7.64 18.83 -7.29
C ARG A 106 8.69 18.40 -8.33
N GLU A 107 9.81 19.13 -8.42
CA GLU A 107 10.88 18.80 -9.37
C GLU A 107 11.51 17.43 -9.08
N TYR A 108 11.65 17.05 -7.80
CA TYR A 108 12.09 15.70 -7.42
C TYR A 108 11.16 14.62 -8.01
N PHE A 109 9.86 14.69 -7.79
CA PHE A 109 8.92 13.67 -8.28
C PHE A 109 8.80 13.64 -9.81
N LEU A 110 8.85 14.80 -10.47
CA LEU A 110 8.85 14.88 -11.94
C LEU A 110 10.11 14.25 -12.57
N SER A 111 11.25 14.27 -11.88
CA SER A 111 12.50 13.68 -12.37
C SER A 111 12.56 12.14 -12.31
N GLN A 112 11.62 11.51 -11.61
CA GLN A 112 11.56 10.05 -11.42
C GLN A 112 10.66 9.34 -12.46
N LYS A 113 10.18 10.06 -13.48
CA LYS A 113 9.46 9.51 -14.65
C LYS A 113 10.42 9.08 -15.75
#